data_AF-A0A653J9S1-F1
#
_entry.id   AF-A0A653J9S1-F1
#
_cell.length_a   1.000
_cell.length_b   1.000
_cell.length_c   1.000
_cell.angle_alpha   90.00
_cell.angle_beta   90.00
_cell.angle_gamma   90.00
#
_symmetry.space_group_name_H-M   'P 1'
#
loop_
_entity.id
_entity.type
_entity.pdbx_description
1 polymer ?
#
loop_
_entity_poly.entity_id
_entity_poly.type
_entity_poly.pdbx_seq_one_letter_code
_entity_poly.pdbx_strand_id
1 'polypeptide(L)' 'MNGDAFRMYVQHVLAPTLMPGDVVVLDNLPAHKVAGIREAIADRRAQIFYLPPYSPDMNPIEMAFLQAQGAS' A
#
# COMPACT_ATOMS: atom_id res chain seq x y z
N MET A 1 -11.63 -4.49 -0.77
CA MET A 1 -10.77 -5.68 -0.54
C MET A 1 -10.62 -5.90 0.96
N ASN A 2 -10.56 -7.15 1.46
CA ASN A 2 -10.32 -7.43 2.87
C ASN A 2 -8.81 -7.60 3.18
N GLY A 3 -8.45 -7.74 4.45
CA GLY A 3 -7.05 -7.82 4.87
C GLY A 3 -6.27 -8.99 4.27
N ASP A 4 -6.87 -10.18 4.19
CA ASP A 4 -6.21 -11.37 3.64
C ASP A 4 -5.90 -11.23 2.14
N ALA A 5 -6.86 -10.72 1.37
CA ALA A 5 -6.65 -10.45 -0.04
C ALA A 5 -5.60 -9.36 -0.26
N PHE A 6 -5.57 -8.31 0.58
CA PHE A 6 -4.53 -7.28 0.51
C PHE A 6 -3.15 -7.85 0.84
N ARG A 7 -3.04 -8.67 1.87
CA ARG A 7 -1.78 -9.36 2.21
C ARG A 7 -1.29 -10.22 1.04
N MET A 8 -2.18 -10.98 0.41
CA MET A 8 -1.82 -11.80 -0.76
C MET A 8 -1.30 -10.94 -1.91
N TYR A 9 -1.95 -9.80 -2.18
CA TYR A 9 -1.47 -8.84 -3.17
C TYR A 9 -0.08 -8.29 -2.81
N VAL A 10 0.14 -7.90 -1.55
CA VAL A 10 1.45 -7.39 -1.11
C VAL A 10 2.54 -8.44 -1.33
N GLN A 11 2.28 -9.69 -0.96
CA GLN A 11 3.28 -10.77 -1.04
C GLN A 11 3.60 -11.18 -2.48
N HIS A 12 2.58 -11.28 -3.34
CA HIS A 12 2.73 -11.91 -4.66
C HIS A 12 2.82 -10.91 -5.81
N VAL A 13 2.40 -9.66 -5.60
CA VAL A 13 2.36 -8.65 -6.65
C VAL A 13 3.27 -7.47 -6.31
N LEU A 14 3.06 -6.83 -5.16
CA LEU A 14 3.82 -5.61 -4.82
C LEU A 14 5.27 -5.90 -4.42
N ALA A 15 5.50 -6.77 -3.42
CA ALA A 15 6.84 -7.03 -2.92
C ALA A 15 7.82 -7.45 -4.04
N PRO A 16 7.45 -8.30 -5.02
CA PRO A 16 8.25 -8.58 -6.21
C PRO A 16 8.83 -7.39 -6.94
N THR A 17 8.15 -6.25 -6.96
CA THR A 17 8.57 -5.06 -7.70
C THR A 17 9.42 -4.10 -6.89
N LEU A 18 9.57 -4.32 -5.58
CA LEU A 18 10.30 -3.40 -4.68
C LEU A 18 11.81 -3.60 -4.77
N MET A 19 12.53 -2.47 -4.68
CA MET A 19 13.97 -2.38 -4.57
C MET A 19 14.39 -1.90 -3.15
N PRO A 20 15.62 -2.21 -2.73
CA PRO A 20 16.15 -1.68 -1.48
C PRO A 20 16.08 -0.16 -1.44
N GLY A 21 15.52 0.38 -0.34
CA GLY A 21 15.35 1.82 -0.15
C GLY A 21 13.99 2.37 -0.59
N ASP A 22 13.17 1.59 -1.30
CA ASP A 22 11.81 2.02 -1.66
C ASP A 22 10.94 2.28 -0.43
N VAL A 23 9.97 3.18 -0.58
CA VAL A 23 8.97 3.48 0.45
C VAL A 23 7.59 3.16 -0.07
N VAL A 24 6.91 2.22 0.58
CA VAL A 24 5.51 1.88 0.33
C VAL A 24 4.64 2.79 1.20
N VAL A 25 3.83 3.63 0.56
CA VAL A 25 2.86 4.49 1.24
C VAL A 25 1.49 3.81 1.20
N LEU A 26 0.91 3.54 2.39
CA LEU A 26 -0.41 2.92 2.51
C LEU A 26 -1.39 3.82 3.25
N ASP A 27 -2.67 3.70 2.88
CA ASP A 27 -3.76 4.25 3.69
C ASP A 27 -3.75 3.61 5.10
N ASN A 28 -4.29 4.34 6.08
CA ASN A 28 -4.33 3.96 7.48
C ASN A 28 -5.41 2.91 7.83
N LEU A 29 -6.12 2.35 6.84
CA LEU A 29 -7.17 1.34 7.03
C LEU A 29 -6.67 0.10 7.81
N PRO A 30 -7.52 -0.50 8.66
CA PRO A 30 -7.18 -1.74 9.36
C PRO A 30 -6.76 -2.90 8.43
N ALA A 31 -7.32 -2.97 7.22
CA ALA A 31 -6.97 -3.99 6.22
C ALA A 31 -5.50 -3.92 5.77
N HIS A 32 -4.85 -2.75 5.86
CA HIS A 32 -3.44 -2.55 5.49
C HIS A 32 -2.46 -2.84 6.64
N LYS A 33 -2.98 -3.23 7.80
CA LYS A 33 -2.19 -3.46 9.04
C LYS A 33 -2.27 -4.90 9.52
N VAL A 34 -2.75 -5.83 8.69
CA VAL A 34 -2.72 -7.26 9.02
C VAL A 34 -1.29 -7.80 9.03
N ALA A 35 -1.06 -8.82 9.83
CA ALA A 35 0.26 -9.44 9.98
C ALA A 35 0.82 -9.96 8.64
N GLY A 36 2.13 -9.84 8.44
CA GLY A 36 2.82 -10.32 7.23
C GLY A 36 3.04 -9.25 6.15
N ILE A 37 2.34 -8.12 6.20
CA ILE A 37 2.52 -7.02 5.24
C ILE A 37 3.88 -6.35 5.45
N ARG A 38 4.20 -6.00 6.70
CA ARG A 38 5.42 -5.27 7.04
C ARG A 38 6.65 -6.12 6.76
N GLU A 39 6.57 -7.41 7.09
CA GLU A 39 7.62 -8.40 6.88
C GLU A 39 7.91 -8.57 5.39
N ALA A 40 6.87 -8.75 4.56
CA ALA A 40 7.03 -8.89 3.11
C ALA A 40 7.70 -7.68 2.44
N ILE A 41 7.46 -6.46 2.96
CA ILE A 41 8.10 -5.23 2.49
C ILE A 41 9.54 -5.13 3.02
N ALA A 42 9.76 -5.43 4.30
CA ALA A 42 11.07 -5.37 4.93
C ALA A 42 12.07 -6.39 4.34
N ASP A 43 11.60 -7.57 3.92
CA ASP A 43 12.41 -8.59 3.24
C ASP A 43 13.00 -8.07 1.92
N ARG A 44 12.38 -7.05 1.31
CA ARG A 44 12.89 -6.33 0.13
C ARG A 44 13.84 -5.18 0.47
N ARG A 45 14.12 -4.97 1.76
CA ARG A 45 14.84 -3.81 2.29
C ARG A 45 14.14 -2.49 1.95
N ALA A 46 12.81 -2.55 1.79
CA ALA A 46 11.95 -1.41 1.62
C ALA A 46 11.30 -1.02 2.96
N GLN A 47 10.75 0.19 3.02
CA GLN A 47 10.12 0.75 4.20
C GLN A 47 8.62 0.94 3.96
N ILE A 48 7.86 1.02 5.05
CA ILE A 48 6.43 1.28 5.02
C ILE A 48 6.11 2.59 5.73
N PHE A 49 5.27 3.40 5.12
CA PHE A 49 4.73 4.63 5.69
C PHE A 49 3.21 4.59 5.62
N TYR A 50 2.55 4.74 6.77
CA TYR A 50 1.10 4.85 6.83
C TYR A 50 0.70 6.33 6.83
N LEU A 51 -0.29 6.68 6.02
CA LEU A 51 -0.88 8.01 6.07
C LEU A 51 -1.52 8.27 7.43
N PRO A 52 -1.58 9.53 7.90
CA PRO A 52 -2.29 9.88 9.12
C PRO A 52 -3.78 9.50 9.01
N PRO A 53 -4.47 9.20 10.12
CA PRO A 53 -5.92 9.01 10.09
C PRO A 53 -6.60 10.29 9.58
N TYR A 54 -7.47 10.15 8.58
CA TYR A 54 -8.22 11.22 7.92
C TYR A 54 -7.38 12.46 7.56
N SER A 55 -6.66 12.36 6.43
CA SER A 55 -6.05 13.50 5.75
C SER A 55 -6.69 13.67 4.37
N PRO A 56 -7.84 14.37 4.26
CA PRO A 56 -8.52 14.57 2.97
C PRO A 56 -7.63 15.26 1.93
N ASP A 57 -6.63 16.04 2.38
CA ASP A 57 -5.66 16.70 1.49
C ASP A 57 -4.49 15.78 1.08
N MET A 58 -4.30 14.63 1.73
CA MET A 58 -3.13 13.75 1.56
C MET A 58 -3.47 12.30 1.21
N ASN A 59 -4.64 12.04 0.62
CA ASN A 59 -4.91 10.73 0.01
C ASN A 59 -4.70 10.77 -1.52
N PRO A 60 -3.44 10.76 -2.03
CA PRO A 60 -3.16 10.77 -3.48
C PRO A 60 -3.69 9.52 -4.20
N ILE A 61 -4.07 8.49 -3.46
CA ILE A 61 -4.77 7.31 -4.01
C ILE A 61 -6.13 7.73 -4.59
N GLU A 62 -6.87 8.66 -3.98
CA GLU A 62 -8.14 9.10 -4.56
C GLU A 62 -7.95 9.79 -5.91
N MET A 63 -6.91 10.63 -6.05
CA MET A 63 -6.59 11.25 -7.35
C MET A 63 -6.12 10.24 -8.40
N ALA A 64 -5.33 9.24 -8.01
CA ALA A 64 -4.93 8.15 -8.91
C ALA A 64 -6.12 7.30 -9.37
N PHE A 65 -7.08 7.00 -8.48
CA PHE A 65 -8.31 6.29 -8.81
C PHE A 65 -9.28 7.14 -9.65
N LEU A 66 -9.34 8.46 -9.45
CA LEU A 66 -10.14 9.37 -10.28
C LEU A 66 -9.55 9.50 -11.70
N GLN A 67 -8.23 9.58 -11.84
CA GLN A 67 -7.57 9.55 -13.17
C GLN A 67 -7.82 8.23 -13.91
N ALA A 68 -7.75 7.09 -13.22
CA ALA A 68 -8.02 5.79 -13.82
C ALA A 68 -9.47 5.64 -14.33
N GLN A 69 -10.43 6.35 -13.72
CA GLN A 69 -11.84 6.36 -14.17
C GLN A 69 -12.13 7.39 -15.26
N GLY A 70 -11.33 8.45 -15.38
CA GLY A 70 -11.47 9.47 -16.44
C GLY A 70 -10.84 9.08 -17.79
N ALA A 71 -10.15 7.95 -17.86
CA ALA A 71 -9.56 7.39 -19.08
C ALA A 71 -10.43 6.28 -19.67
N SER A 72 -11.73 6.57 -19.89
CA SER A 72 -12.67 5.72 -20.62
C SER A 72 -13.10 6.39 -21.92
#